data_AF-Q0SVL7-F1
#
_entry.id   AF-Q0SVL7-F1
#
_cell.length_a   1.000
_cell.length_b   1.000
_cell.length_c   1.000
_cell.angle_alpha   90.00
_cell.angle_beta   90.00
_cell.angle_gamma   90.00
#
_symmetry.space_group_name_H-M   'P 1'
#
loop_
_entity.id
_entity.type
_entity.pdbx_description
1 polymer ?
#
loop_
_entity_poly.entity_id
_entity_poly.type
_entity_poly.pdbx_seq_one_letter_code
_entity_poly.pdbx_strand_id
1 'polypeptide(L)'
;MRKKAYKFRIYPTKKQAELINKTIGCCRFVFNYSLGVQKTKDNYWNIVEEMVQQGYFQENNWKGEFFNKANSIKDIAKLKKSYDWLKEVDSIALQASVENLGAGYDKYYKKIGGKPKFKSKKNEIQSYTTKLVKAKGNVNIEIVGKRIKLLKLGLVKIENSRNVDGNIKRVTVSRTQSGKYFASILCDVNIQELPKIDKKVGVDVGLKTFAVCSDGYEEANPKHFRKAEKRLIKLQ
;
A
#
# COMPACT_ATOMS: atom_id res chain seq x y z
N MET A 1 -11.65 -12.01 14.25
CA MET A 1 -11.96 -11.10 13.11
C MET A 1 -10.93 -11.30 12.02
N ARG A 2 -11.36 -11.51 10.77
CA ARG A 2 -10.47 -11.63 9.61
C ARG A 2 -10.44 -10.30 8.85
N LYS A 3 -9.30 -9.98 8.23
CA LYS A 3 -9.16 -8.79 7.38
C LYS A 3 -9.67 -9.09 5.98
N LYS A 4 -10.63 -8.30 5.49
CA LYS A 4 -11.16 -8.38 4.12
C LYS A 4 -11.01 -7.03 3.44
N ALA A 5 -10.56 -7.04 2.18
CA ALA A 5 -10.41 -5.82 1.39
C ALA A 5 -11.49 -5.77 0.30
N TYR A 6 -12.20 -4.66 0.21
CA TYR A 6 -13.19 -4.37 -0.83
C TYR A 6 -12.60 -3.33 -1.79
N LYS A 7 -12.53 -3.64 -3.09
CA LYS A 7 -11.99 -2.72 -4.10
C LYS A 7 -13.10 -2.19 -4.99
N PHE A 8 -13.29 -0.88 -5.00
CA PHE A 8 -14.31 -0.19 -5.79
C PHE A 8 -13.68 0.78 -6.78
N ARG A 9 -14.29 0.92 -7.96
CA ARG A 9 -13.99 2.03 -8.86
C ARG A 9 -14.60 3.31 -8.28
N ILE A 10 -13.86 4.40 -8.31
CA ILE A 10 -14.33 5.71 -7.85
C ILE A 10 -14.26 6.73 -8.97
N TYR A 11 -15.16 7.71 -8.93
CA TYR A 11 -15.29 8.77 -9.94
C TYR A 11 -15.11 10.14 -9.26
N PRO A 12 -13.87 10.57 -9.03
CA PRO A 12 -13.61 11.88 -8.47
C PRO A 12 -13.95 12.99 -9.48
N THR A 13 -14.40 14.13 -8.98
CA THR A 13 -14.46 15.38 -9.76
C THR A 13 -13.05 15.85 -10.13
N LYS A 14 -12.92 16.83 -11.05
CA LYS A 14 -11.60 17.38 -11.42
C LYS A 14 -10.80 17.87 -10.20
N LYS A 15 -11.43 18.66 -9.32
CA LYS A 15 -10.83 19.14 -8.07
C LYS A 15 -10.40 18.00 -7.14
N GLN A 16 -11.23 16.96 -7.01
CA GLN A 16 -10.90 15.78 -6.21
C GLN A 16 -9.73 15.00 -6.80
N ALA A 17 -9.68 14.83 -8.13
CA ALA A 17 -8.60 14.15 -8.83
C ALA A 17 -7.26 14.90 -8.64
N GLU A 18 -7.27 16.23 -8.75
CA GLU A 18 -6.11 17.07 -8.45
C GLU A 18 -5.61 16.85 -7.02
N LEU A 19 -6.52 16.88 -6.03
CA LEU A 19 -6.17 16.66 -4.63
C LEU A 19 -5.64 15.25 -4.36
N ILE A 20 -6.20 14.22 -5.02
CA ILE A 20 -5.67 12.84 -4.98
C ILE A 20 -4.23 12.83 -5.49
N ASN A 21 -3.96 13.45 -6.64
CA ASN A 21 -2.63 13.46 -7.24
C ASN A 21 -1.62 14.24 -6.38
N LYS A 22 -2.02 15.38 -5.81
CA LYS A 22 -1.23 16.12 -4.82
C LYS A 22 -0.91 15.23 -3.62
N THR A 23 -1.92 14.55 -3.06
CA THR A 23 -1.75 13.65 -1.91
C THR A 23 -0.77 12.52 -2.19
N ILE A 24 -0.85 11.87 -3.36
CA ILE A 24 0.10 10.84 -3.78
C ILE A 24 1.52 11.42 -3.86
N GLY A 25 1.68 12.58 -4.50
CA GLY A 25 2.97 13.27 -4.61
C GLY A 25 3.58 13.60 -3.25
N CYS A 26 2.77 14.13 -2.33
CA CYS A 26 3.20 14.45 -0.98
C CYS A 26 3.60 13.22 -0.18
N CYS A 27 2.82 12.15 -0.25
CA CYS A 27 3.15 10.88 0.39
C CYS A 27 4.45 10.28 -0.17
N ARG A 28 4.70 10.43 -1.49
CA ARG A 28 5.97 10.03 -2.10
C ARG A 28 7.14 10.86 -1.57
N PHE A 29 6.98 12.18 -1.50
CA PHE A 29 8.01 13.07 -0.97
C PHE A 29 8.36 12.73 0.47
N VAL A 30 7.38 12.65 1.36
CA VAL A 30 7.61 12.35 2.79
C VAL A 30 8.28 10.98 2.95
N PHE A 31 7.81 9.96 2.23
CA PHE A 31 8.44 8.64 2.21
C PHE A 31 9.92 8.72 1.79
N ASN A 32 10.21 9.41 0.67
CA ASN A 32 11.57 9.51 0.15
C ASN A 32 12.46 10.37 1.06
N TYR A 33 11.94 11.43 1.65
CA TYR A 33 12.67 12.26 2.59
C TYR A 33 13.10 11.43 3.81
N SER A 34 12.16 10.74 4.46
CA SER A 34 12.47 9.88 5.62
C SER A 34 13.41 8.73 5.27
N LEU A 35 13.27 8.14 4.08
CA LEU A 35 14.21 7.13 3.58
C LEU A 35 15.60 7.72 3.33
N GLY A 36 15.68 8.94 2.80
CA GLY A 36 16.93 9.66 2.56
C GLY A 36 17.69 9.91 3.86
N VAL A 37 17.00 10.44 4.88
CA VAL A 37 17.57 10.63 6.22
C VAL A 37 18.15 9.33 6.78
N GLN A 38 17.40 8.22 6.69
CA GLN A 38 17.90 6.93 7.15
C GLN A 38 19.09 6.44 6.33
N LYS A 39 19.06 6.60 5.00
CA LYS A 39 20.19 6.22 4.15
C LYS A 39 21.45 7.02 4.46
N THR A 40 21.33 8.30 4.80
CA THR A 40 22.46 9.11 5.27
C THR A 40 23.05 8.53 6.55
N LYS A 41 22.19 8.17 7.53
CA LYS A 41 22.62 7.48 8.77
C LYS A 41 23.35 6.16 8.46
N ASP A 42 22.80 5.37 7.54
CA ASP A 42 23.41 4.10 7.13
C ASP A 42 24.76 4.31 6.42
N ASN A 43 24.91 5.40 5.65
CA ASN A 43 26.13 5.67 4.90
C ASN A 43 27.30 6.10 5.81
N TYR A 44 27.03 6.72 6.96
CA TYR A 44 28.07 7.03 7.94
C TYR A 44 28.84 5.78 8.37
N TRP A 45 28.18 4.63 8.47
CA TRP A 45 28.86 3.38 8.79
C TRP A 45 29.93 3.05 7.74
N ASN A 46 29.61 3.15 6.44
CA ASN A 46 30.56 2.89 5.36
C ASN A 46 31.74 3.86 5.36
N ILE A 47 31.48 5.15 5.64
CA ILE A 47 32.53 6.17 5.71
C ILE A 47 33.49 5.86 6.85
N VAL A 48 32.97 5.50 8.03
CA VAL A 48 33.82 5.16 9.18
C VAL A 48 34.61 3.87 8.92
N GLU A 49 34.00 2.86 8.29
CA GLU A 49 34.73 1.66 7.84
C GLU A 49 35.89 2.01 6.91
N GLU A 50 35.67 2.87 5.92
CA GLU A 50 36.71 3.29 4.98
C GLU A 50 37.86 4.02 5.71
N MET A 51 37.53 4.86 6.70
CA MET A 51 38.54 5.55 7.52
C MET A 51 39.35 4.58 8.39
N VAL A 52 38.73 3.51 8.90
CA VAL A 52 39.45 2.43 9.63
C VAL A 52 40.40 1.70 8.68
N GLN A 53 39.96 1.37 7.47
CA GLN A 53 40.81 0.72 6.45
C GLN A 53 41.99 1.58 6.02
N GLN A 54 41.82 2.91 6.00
CA GLN A 54 42.88 3.87 5.72
C GLN A 54 43.80 4.16 6.92
N GLY A 55 43.52 3.58 8.09
CA GLY A 55 44.34 3.72 9.30
C GLY A 55 44.08 5.01 10.11
N TYR A 56 43.05 5.78 9.78
CA TYR A 56 42.66 6.96 10.56
C TYR A 56 42.03 6.59 11.91
N PHE A 57 41.39 5.43 12.00
CA PHE A 57 40.79 4.90 13.23
C PHE A 57 41.20 3.44 13.46
N GLN A 58 41.23 3.01 14.72
CA GLN A 58 41.56 1.62 15.07
C GLN A 58 40.41 0.64 14.79
N GLU A 59 39.17 1.06 15.01
CA GLU A 59 37.98 0.21 14.83
C GLU A 59 36.73 1.05 14.56
N ASN A 60 35.72 0.45 13.93
CA ASN A 60 34.45 1.11 13.69
C ASN A 60 33.45 0.86 14.83
N ASN A 61 33.33 1.85 15.71
CA ASN A 61 32.37 1.83 16.82
C ASN A 61 30.99 2.40 16.45
N TRP A 62 30.73 2.73 15.19
CA TRP A 62 29.46 3.32 14.76
C TRP A 62 28.33 2.29 14.79
N LYS A 63 27.39 2.44 15.74
CA LYS A 63 26.14 1.68 15.77
C LYS A 63 25.05 2.49 15.08
N GLY A 64 24.85 2.24 13.79
CA GLY A 64 23.77 2.88 13.02
C GLY A 64 22.42 2.64 13.69
N GLU A 65 21.67 3.71 13.96
CA GLU A 65 20.34 3.59 14.55
C GLU A 65 19.35 2.98 13.57
N PHE A 66 18.55 2.02 14.04
CA PHE A 66 17.41 1.50 13.30
C PHE A 66 16.41 2.60 12.97
N PHE A 67 15.77 2.48 11.80
CA PHE A 67 14.71 3.38 11.38
C PHE A 67 13.61 3.52 12.44
N ASN A 68 13.47 4.73 12.98
CA ASN A 68 12.45 5.04 13.98
C ASN A 68 11.25 5.75 13.34
N LYS A 69 10.19 4.97 13.08
CA LYS A 69 8.95 5.49 12.48
C LYS A 69 8.28 6.60 13.30
N ALA A 70 8.33 6.54 14.62
CA ALA A 70 7.65 7.51 15.48
C ALA A 70 8.33 8.88 15.40
N ASN A 71 9.67 8.90 15.41
CA ASN A 71 10.45 10.12 15.22
C ASN A 71 10.22 10.71 13.82
N SER A 72 10.28 9.89 12.77
CA SER A 72 10.00 10.35 11.40
C SER A 72 8.57 10.89 11.24
N ILE A 73 7.58 10.34 11.96
CA ILE A 73 6.21 10.89 11.98
C ILE A 73 6.17 12.27 12.66
N LYS A 74 6.87 12.45 13.78
CA LYS A 74 6.99 13.76 14.46
C LYS A 74 7.65 14.80 13.54
N ASP A 75 8.63 14.39 12.75
CA ASP A 75 9.32 15.28 11.81
C ASP A 75 8.41 15.80 10.69
N ILE A 76 7.28 15.14 10.40
CA ILE A 76 6.28 15.66 9.45
C ILE A 76 5.79 17.05 9.87
N ALA A 77 5.67 17.32 11.18
CA ALA A 77 5.28 18.64 11.67
C ALA A 77 6.33 19.71 11.32
N LYS A 78 7.62 19.37 11.39
CA LYS A 78 8.73 20.25 10.97
C LYS A 78 8.71 20.44 9.45
N LEU A 79 8.54 19.35 8.69
CA LEU A 79 8.45 19.40 7.24
C LEU A 79 7.32 20.30 6.76
N LYS A 80 6.16 20.28 7.44
CA LYS A 80 5.05 21.19 7.11
C LYS A 80 5.37 22.66 7.35
N LYS A 81 6.31 23.00 8.23
CA LYS A 81 6.77 24.38 8.41
C LYS A 81 7.66 24.82 7.24
N SER A 82 8.49 23.92 6.73
CA SER A 82 9.38 24.20 5.58
C SER A 82 8.69 24.08 4.23
N TYR A 83 7.64 23.27 4.13
CA TYR A 83 6.93 22.94 2.90
C TYR A 83 5.43 23.08 3.08
N ASP A 84 4.90 24.28 2.80
CA ASP A 84 3.49 24.61 3.06
C ASP A 84 2.50 23.74 2.28
N TRP A 85 2.86 23.29 1.07
CA TRP A 85 2.02 22.41 0.25
C TRP A 85 1.72 21.06 0.93
N LEU A 86 2.50 20.63 1.94
CA LEU A 86 2.18 19.45 2.76
C LEU A 86 0.97 19.67 3.69
N LYS A 87 0.58 20.92 3.95
CA LYS A 87 -0.61 21.27 4.73
C LYS A 87 -1.88 21.12 3.91
N GLU A 88 -1.81 21.16 2.58
CA GLU A 88 -2.98 21.02 1.69
C GLU A 88 -3.60 19.63 1.78
N VAL A 89 -2.78 18.58 1.94
CA VAL A 89 -3.20 17.17 1.83
C VAL A 89 -3.57 16.54 3.18
N ASP A 90 -4.15 15.35 3.14
CA ASP A 90 -4.49 14.58 4.34
C ASP A 90 -3.23 14.25 5.16
N SER A 91 -3.18 14.71 6.41
CA SER A 91 -2.09 14.44 7.34
C SER A 91 -1.97 12.95 7.69
N ILE A 92 -3.08 12.24 7.74
CA ILE A 92 -3.13 10.80 8.04
C ILE A 92 -2.46 10.03 6.91
N ALA A 93 -2.64 10.48 5.66
CA ALA A 93 -1.97 9.89 4.50
C ALA A 93 -0.45 10.08 4.55
N LEU A 94 0.04 11.25 4.96
CA LEU A 94 1.47 11.49 5.16
C LEU A 94 2.05 10.57 6.24
N GLN A 95 1.36 10.44 7.38
CA GLN A 95 1.79 9.54 8.46
C GLN A 95 1.81 8.08 8.01
N ALA A 96 0.76 7.63 7.32
CA ALA A 96 0.68 6.28 6.78
C ALA A 96 1.81 5.99 5.77
N SER A 97 2.30 7.01 5.04
CA SER A 97 3.44 6.85 4.15
C SER A 97 4.72 6.47 4.91
N VAL A 98 4.97 7.10 6.07
CA VAL A 98 6.11 6.81 6.95
C VAL A 98 5.93 5.47 7.66
N GLU A 99 4.70 5.12 8.07
CA GLU A 99 4.41 3.79 8.64
C GLU A 99 4.68 2.66 7.65
N ASN A 100 4.34 2.86 6.37
CA ASN A 100 4.66 1.90 5.32
C ASN A 100 6.18 1.76 5.10
N LEU A 101 6.96 2.86 5.24
CA LEU A 101 8.42 2.80 5.23
C LEU A 101 8.95 2.00 6.43
N GLY A 102 8.42 2.27 7.62
CA GLY A 102 8.76 1.55 8.85
C GLY A 102 8.50 0.05 8.72
N ALA A 103 7.34 -0.34 8.21
CA ALA A 103 7.03 -1.75 7.96
C ALA A 103 7.96 -2.39 6.92
N GLY A 104 8.46 -1.62 5.95
CA GLY A 104 9.49 -2.07 5.01
C GLY A 104 10.83 -2.34 5.71
N TYR A 105 11.26 -1.44 6.57
CA TYR A 105 12.46 -1.61 7.38
C TYR A 105 12.33 -2.77 8.38
N ASP A 106 11.19 -2.91 9.06
CA ASP A 106 10.92 -4.03 9.98
C ASP A 106 11.12 -5.39 9.27
N LYS A 107 10.67 -5.51 8.01
CA LYS A 107 10.88 -6.72 7.20
C LYS A 107 12.33 -6.91 6.78
N TYR A 108 13.02 -5.81 6.44
CA TYR A 108 14.44 -5.84 6.09
C TYR A 108 15.29 -6.31 7.28
N TYR A 109 15.07 -5.76 8.48
CA TYR A 109 15.80 -6.15 9.68
C TYR A 109 15.55 -7.60 10.08
N LYS A 110 14.33 -8.11 9.83
CA LYS A 110 13.98 -9.52 10.03
C LYS A 110 14.52 -10.45 8.93
N LYS A 111 15.21 -9.93 7.91
CA LYS A 111 15.70 -10.69 6.74
C LYS A 111 14.59 -11.40 5.95
N ILE A 112 13.35 -10.91 6.04
CA ILE A 112 12.18 -11.44 5.30
C ILE A 112 11.97 -10.66 3.99
N GLY A 113 12.44 -9.41 3.92
CA GLY A 113 12.29 -8.57 2.74
C GLY A 113 13.57 -7.79 2.42
N GLY A 114 13.64 -7.23 1.22
CA GLY A 114 14.74 -6.37 0.82
C GLY A 114 14.69 -4.98 1.45
N LYS A 115 15.82 -4.26 1.37
CA LYS A 115 15.95 -2.87 1.86
C LYS A 115 14.95 -1.94 1.12
N PRO A 116 14.28 -1.02 1.83
CA PRO A 116 13.39 -0.05 1.19
C PRO A 116 14.10 0.80 0.11
N LYS A 117 13.39 1.02 -1.01
CA LYS A 117 13.88 1.81 -2.16
C LYS A 117 13.09 3.10 -2.31
N PHE A 118 13.71 4.13 -2.88
CA PHE A 118 13.03 5.39 -3.19
C PHE A 118 11.86 5.15 -4.15
N LYS A 119 10.74 5.81 -3.87
CA LYS A 119 9.55 5.78 -4.73
C LYS A 119 9.73 6.72 -5.92
N SER A 120 9.38 6.24 -7.11
CA SER A 120 9.42 7.01 -8.35
C SER A 120 8.03 7.54 -8.74
N LYS A 121 8.01 8.68 -9.45
CA LYS A 121 6.80 9.19 -10.13
C LYS A 121 6.37 8.31 -11.30
N LYS A 122 7.31 7.57 -11.89
CA LYS A 122 7.07 6.64 -13.00
C LYS A 122 6.57 5.27 -12.54
N ASN A 123 6.41 5.04 -11.23
CA ASN A 123 5.87 3.79 -10.73
C ASN A 123 4.43 3.61 -11.26
N GLU A 124 4.13 2.43 -11.79
CA GLU A 124 2.82 2.08 -12.35
C GLU A 124 1.69 2.19 -11.30
N ILE A 125 2.04 1.93 -10.03
CA ILE A 125 1.12 1.98 -8.90
C ILE A 125 1.32 3.31 -8.16
N GLN A 126 0.41 4.25 -8.41
CA GLN A 126 0.34 5.52 -7.71
C GLN A 126 -0.80 5.48 -6.69
N SER A 127 -0.49 5.53 -5.40
CA SER A 127 -1.50 5.42 -4.35
C SER A 127 -1.11 6.13 -3.05
N TYR A 128 -2.12 6.46 -2.25
CA TYR A 128 -1.96 6.82 -0.84
C TYR A 128 -2.96 6.04 0.02
N THR A 129 -2.67 5.91 1.31
CA THR A 129 -3.52 5.22 2.27
C THR A 129 -3.91 6.19 3.37
N THR A 130 -5.20 6.29 3.68
CA THR A 130 -5.70 7.01 4.84
C THR A 130 -6.35 6.02 5.82
N LYS A 131 -6.27 6.30 7.12
CA LYS A 131 -6.76 5.42 8.19
C LYS A 131 -8.05 5.97 8.76
N LEU A 132 -8.90 5.07 9.25
CA LEU A 132 -10.10 5.47 9.98
C LEU A 132 -9.68 6.18 11.27
N VAL A 133 -10.18 7.39 11.46
CA VAL A 133 -10.05 8.16 12.69
C VAL A 133 -11.45 8.63 13.10
N LYS A 134 -11.81 8.35 14.34
CA LYS A 134 -13.03 8.82 14.97
C LYS A 134 -12.65 9.93 15.94
N ALA A 135 -13.17 11.15 15.74
CA ALA A 135 -12.91 12.27 16.62
C ALA A 135 -14.20 13.04 16.87
N LYS A 136 -14.57 13.22 18.14
CA LYS A 136 -15.72 14.04 18.57
C LYS A 136 -17.02 13.76 17.78
N GLY A 137 -17.38 12.49 17.63
CA GLY A 137 -18.58 12.06 16.87
C GLY A 137 -18.43 12.08 15.34
N ASN A 138 -17.37 12.68 14.79
CA ASN A 138 -17.12 12.71 13.36
C ASN A 138 -16.21 11.55 12.91
N VAL A 139 -16.65 10.87 11.85
CA VAL A 139 -15.89 9.83 11.17
C VAL A 139 -15.34 10.38 9.85
N ASN A 140 -14.02 10.22 9.65
CA ASN A 140 -13.34 10.73 8.45
C ASN A 140 -13.53 9.84 7.21
N ILE A 141 -13.84 8.56 7.41
CA ILE A 141 -14.08 7.57 6.36
C ILE A 141 -15.41 6.88 6.59
N GLU A 142 -16.31 7.00 5.63
CA GLU A 142 -17.67 6.46 5.73
C GLU A 142 -18.21 6.18 4.33
N ILE A 143 -19.04 5.15 4.19
CA ILE A 143 -19.77 4.88 2.94
C ILE A 143 -21.19 5.40 3.12
N VAL A 144 -21.59 6.34 2.27
CA VAL A 144 -22.92 6.99 2.30
C VAL A 144 -23.59 6.75 0.96
N GLY A 145 -24.47 5.75 0.91
CA GLY A 145 -25.13 5.30 -0.32
C GLY A 145 -24.13 4.90 -1.41
N LYS A 146 -24.16 5.58 -2.56
CA LYS A 146 -23.22 5.37 -3.69
C LYS A 146 -21.99 6.30 -3.63
N ARG A 147 -21.61 6.77 -2.45
CA ARG A 147 -20.45 7.65 -2.24
C ARG A 147 -19.60 7.19 -1.06
N ILE A 148 -18.31 7.49 -1.11
CA ILE A 148 -17.38 7.33 0.02
C ILE A 148 -16.92 8.70 0.48
N LYS A 149 -17.07 8.97 1.77
CA LYS A 149 -16.50 10.13 2.45
C LYS A 149 -15.04 9.84 2.76
N LEU A 150 -14.15 10.76 2.40
CA LEU A 150 -12.72 10.71 2.73
C LEU A 150 -12.27 12.06 3.28
N LEU A 151 -11.24 12.05 4.14
CA LEU A 151 -10.70 13.28 4.73
C LEU A 151 -10.21 14.24 3.63
N LYS A 152 -10.60 15.52 3.72
CA LYS A 152 -10.35 16.61 2.76
C LYS A 152 -10.93 16.43 1.35
N LEU A 153 -11.10 15.19 0.88
CA LEU A 153 -11.71 14.88 -0.42
C LEU A 153 -13.23 15.01 -0.42
N GLY A 154 -13.86 14.87 0.75
CA GLY A 154 -15.30 14.89 0.89
C GLY A 154 -15.93 13.62 0.31
N LEU A 155 -17.15 13.75 -0.22
CA LEU A 155 -17.90 12.65 -0.81
C LEU A 155 -17.44 12.39 -2.25
N VAL A 156 -16.93 11.19 -2.51
CA VAL A 156 -16.50 10.73 -3.84
C VAL A 156 -17.46 9.64 -4.32
N LYS A 157 -17.93 9.72 -5.57
CA LYS A 157 -18.82 8.70 -6.14
C LYS A 157 -18.09 7.35 -6.25
N ILE A 158 -18.74 6.27 -5.81
CA ILE A 158 -18.24 4.91 -5.92
C ILE A 158 -19.17 4.07 -6.80
N GLU A 159 -18.58 3.15 -7.58
CA GLU A 159 -19.34 2.08 -8.23
C GLU A 159 -19.59 0.99 -7.20
N ASN A 160 -20.75 1.06 -6.53
CA ASN A 160 -21.06 0.17 -5.42
C ASN A 160 -21.52 -1.20 -5.93
N SER A 161 -20.55 -2.05 -6.30
CA SER A 161 -20.81 -3.41 -6.81
C SER A 161 -21.17 -4.41 -5.71
N ARG A 162 -20.92 -4.10 -4.43
CA ARG A 162 -21.15 -4.99 -3.29
C ARG A 162 -21.18 -4.21 -1.99
N ASN A 163 -21.99 -4.66 -1.03
CA ASN A 163 -22.00 -4.09 0.32
C ASN A 163 -20.66 -4.31 1.01
N VAL A 164 -20.27 -3.33 1.83
CA VAL A 164 -19.05 -3.40 2.64
C VAL A 164 -19.43 -3.81 4.04
N ASP A 165 -19.05 -5.03 4.39
CA ASP A 165 -19.30 -5.59 5.72
C ASP A 165 -18.14 -5.28 6.66
N GLY A 166 -18.46 -5.21 7.94
CA GLY A 166 -17.49 -5.07 9.02
C GLY A 166 -16.94 -3.66 9.22
N ASN A 167 -15.95 -3.56 10.10
CA ASN A 167 -15.42 -2.29 10.57
C ASN A 167 -14.29 -1.81 9.66
N ILE A 168 -14.47 -0.67 9.00
CA ILE A 168 -13.44 -0.04 8.17
C ILE A 168 -12.22 0.30 9.04
N LYS A 169 -11.02 -0.03 8.55
CA LYS A 169 -9.74 0.30 9.20
C LYS A 169 -8.95 1.35 8.44
N ARG A 170 -8.88 1.20 7.12
CA ARG A 170 -8.15 2.12 6.24
C ARG A 170 -8.66 2.01 4.81
N VAL A 171 -8.45 3.07 4.05
CA VAL A 171 -8.75 3.12 2.62
C VAL A 171 -7.48 3.48 1.88
N THR A 172 -7.15 2.69 0.85
CA THR A 172 -6.08 3.02 -0.09
C THR A 172 -6.71 3.50 -1.39
N VAL A 173 -6.43 4.75 -1.75
CA VAL A 173 -6.84 5.32 -3.03
C VAL A 173 -5.70 5.19 -4.01
N SER A 174 -5.95 4.54 -5.14
CA SER A 174 -4.96 4.28 -6.19
C SER A 174 -5.42 4.84 -7.53
N ARG A 175 -4.47 5.34 -8.32
CA ARG A 175 -4.64 5.76 -9.70
C ARG A 175 -3.85 4.80 -10.61
N THR A 176 -4.52 4.34 -11.65
CA THR A 176 -3.92 3.54 -12.74
C THR A 176 -3.31 4.45 -13.81
N GLN A 177 -2.41 3.91 -14.63
CA GLN A 177 -1.82 4.63 -15.77
C GLN A 177 -2.89 5.16 -16.75
N SER A 178 -3.99 4.43 -16.94
CA SER A 178 -5.13 4.87 -17.77
C SER A 178 -5.98 5.97 -17.10
N GLY A 179 -5.55 6.55 -15.98
CA GLY A 179 -6.26 7.60 -15.27
C GLY A 179 -7.47 7.15 -14.44
N LYS A 180 -7.75 5.85 -14.33
CA LYS A 180 -8.86 5.33 -13.51
C LYS A 180 -8.47 5.29 -12.04
N TYR A 181 -9.40 5.65 -11.16
CA TYR A 181 -9.23 5.66 -9.71
C TYR A 181 -9.97 4.50 -9.04
N PHE A 182 -9.36 3.96 -8.00
CA PHE A 182 -9.94 2.90 -7.17
C PHE A 182 -9.75 3.20 -5.69
N ALA A 183 -10.71 2.80 -4.87
CA ALA A 183 -10.62 2.78 -3.42
C ALA A 183 -10.63 1.33 -2.93
N SER A 184 -9.55 0.92 -2.26
CA SER A 184 -9.46 -0.36 -1.56
C SER A 184 -9.69 -0.15 -0.07
N ILE A 185 -10.84 -0.61 0.42
CA ILE A 185 -11.33 -0.44 1.78
C ILE A 185 -10.99 -1.72 2.55
N LEU A 186 -10.11 -1.60 3.54
CA LEU A 186 -9.76 -2.70 4.42
C LEU A 186 -10.70 -2.70 5.63
N CYS A 187 -11.40 -3.80 5.83
CA CYS A 187 -12.34 -4.01 6.93
C CYS A 187 -11.93 -5.18 7.81
N ASP A 188 -12.22 -5.09 9.10
CA ASP A 188 -12.28 -6.23 10.01
C ASP A 188 -13.68 -6.82 9.95
N VAL A 189 -13.79 -8.05 9.47
CA VAL A 189 -15.07 -8.75 9.26
C VAL A 189 -15.12 -9.97 10.17
N ASN A 190 -16.30 -10.22 10.74
CA ASN A 190 -16.57 -11.50 11.37
C ASN A 190 -16.99 -12.47 10.27
N ILE A 191 -16.11 -13.40 9.92
CA ILE A 191 -16.41 -14.44 8.94
C ILE A 191 -16.81 -15.66 9.75
N GLN A 192 -18.07 -16.05 9.62
CA GLN A 192 -18.57 -17.29 10.22
C GLN A 192 -17.84 -18.46 9.56
N GLU A 193 -17.16 -19.27 10.36
CA GLU A 193 -16.47 -20.45 9.84
C GLU A 193 -17.51 -21.49 9.48
N LEU A 194 -17.42 -22.03 8.26
CA LEU A 194 -18.25 -23.15 7.85
C LEU A 194 -17.90 -24.38 8.70
N PRO A 195 -18.86 -25.28 8.97
CA PRO A 195 -18.59 -26.51 9.70
C PRO A 195 -17.50 -27.30 8.98
N LYS A 196 -16.53 -27.81 9.74
CA LYS A 196 -15.50 -28.70 9.18
C LYS A 196 -16.15 -29.99 8.75
N ILE A 197 -15.99 -30.35 7.48
CA ILE A 197 -16.44 -31.62 6.91
C ILE A 197 -15.21 -32.51 6.77
N ASP A 198 -15.31 -33.79 7.13
CA ASP A 198 -14.18 -34.74 7.06
C ASP A 198 -13.92 -35.25 5.62
N LYS A 199 -14.72 -34.79 4.65
CA LYS A 199 -14.53 -35.06 3.22
C LYS A 199 -13.28 -34.33 2.73
N LYS A 200 -12.23 -35.09 2.43
CA LYS A 200 -11.00 -34.60 1.81
C LYS A 200 -11.05 -34.94 0.32
N VAL A 201 -10.82 -33.95 -0.54
CA VAL A 201 -10.72 -34.13 -1.99
C VAL A 201 -9.34 -33.65 -2.41
N GLY A 202 -8.57 -34.55 -3.03
CA GLY A 202 -7.31 -34.18 -3.67
C GLY A 202 -7.60 -33.45 -4.97
N VAL A 203 -6.94 -32.32 -5.21
CA VAL A 203 -7.07 -31.55 -6.46
C VAL A 203 -5.72 -31.57 -7.17
N ASP A 204 -5.66 -32.21 -8.33
CA ASP A 204 -4.51 -32.16 -9.23
C ASP A 204 -4.76 -31.12 -10.33
N VAL A 205 -3.77 -30.28 -10.62
CA VAL A 205 -3.88 -29.15 -11.56
C VAL A 205 -2.96 -29.36 -12.75
N GLY A 206 -3.53 -29.38 -13.96
CA GLY A 206 -2.83 -29.79 -15.16
C GLY A 206 -2.83 -28.76 -16.29
N LEU A 207 -1.99 -29.03 -17.30
CA LEU A 207 -1.97 -28.26 -18.55
C LEU A 207 -3.08 -28.70 -19.52
N LYS A 208 -3.45 -30.00 -19.51
CA LYS A 208 -4.51 -30.57 -20.36
C LYS A 208 -5.91 -30.28 -19.80
N THR A 209 -6.11 -30.59 -18.52
CA THR A 209 -7.32 -30.36 -17.74
C THR A 209 -6.98 -29.40 -16.60
N PHE A 210 -7.81 -28.41 -16.31
CA PHE A 210 -7.46 -27.36 -15.35
C PHE A 210 -7.35 -27.92 -13.94
N ALA A 211 -8.35 -28.69 -13.53
CA ALA A 211 -8.37 -29.37 -12.24
C ALA A 211 -9.05 -30.74 -12.38
N VAL A 212 -8.44 -31.77 -11.81
CA VAL A 212 -9.01 -33.11 -11.63
C VAL A 212 -9.08 -33.39 -10.14
N CYS A 213 -10.27 -33.71 -9.66
CA CYS A 213 -10.53 -34.02 -8.27
C CYS A 213 -10.56 -35.53 -8.05
N SER A 214 -10.12 -35.98 -6.87
CA SER A 214 -10.14 -37.41 -6.51
C SER A 214 -11.55 -38.02 -6.41
N ASP A 215 -12.60 -37.19 -6.40
CA ASP A 215 -14.00 -37.62 -6.45
C ASP A 215 -14.56 -37.68 -7.88
N GLY A 216 -13.70 -37.59 -8.89
CA GLY A 216 -14.06 -37.72 -10.31
C GLY A 216 -14.55 -36.43 -10.97
N TYR A 217 -14.61 -35.32 -10.23
CA TYR A 217 -14.90 -34.01 -10.83
C TYR A 217 -13.73 -33.54 -11.69
N GLU A 218 -14.03 -33.10 -12.91
CA GLU A 218 -13.03 -32.53 -13.83
C GLU A 218 -13.48 -31.15 -14.32
N GLU A 219 -12.57 -30.18 -14.25
CA GLU A 219 -12.74 -28.86 -14.84
C GLU A 219 -11.87 -28.73 -16.08
N ALA A 220 -12.48 -28.49 -17.24
CA ALA A 220 -11.76 -28.31 -18.50
C ALA A 220 -10.84 -27.08 -18.47
N ASN A 221 -9.69 -27.15 -19.14
CA ASN A 221 -8.80 -25.99 -19.24
C ASN A 221 -9.37 -24.93 -20.20
N PRO A 222 -9.69 -23.71 -19.73
CA PRO A 222 -10.25 -22.66 -20.60
C PRO A 222 -9.21 -22.08 -21.58
N LYS A 223 -7.93 -22.45 -21.45
CA LYS A 223 -6.80 -22.08 -22.33
C LYS A 223 -6.68 -20.57 -22.56
N HIS A 224 -7.01 -19.75 -21.55
CA HIS A 224 -6.97 -18.29 -21.62
C HIS A 224 -5.60 -17.76 -22.05
N PHE A 225 -4.51 -18.37 -21.55
CA PHE A 225 -3.14 -18.00 -21.90
C PHE A 225 -2.87 -18.13 -23.41
N ARG A 226 -3.17 -19.30 -24.01
CA ARG A 226 -2.99 -19.55 -25.45
C ARG A 226 -3.82 -18.61 -26.32
N LYS A 227 -5.05 -18.28 -25.88
CA LYS A 227 -5.90 -17.29 -26.58
C LYS A 227 -5.29 -15.89 -26.51
N ALA A 228 -4.80 -15.48 -25.35
CA ALA A 228 -4.15 -14.17 -25.16
C ALA A 228 -2.83 -14.07 -25.95
N GLU A 229 -2.02 -15.13 -25.95
CA GLU A 229 -0.76 -15.25 -26.70
C GLU A 229 -0.98 -15.05 -28.20
N LYS A 230 -1.93 -15.79 -28.81
CA LYS A 230 -2.29 -15.60 -30.23
C LYS A 230 -2.77 -14.19 -30.54
N ARG A 231 -3.53 -13.58 -29.64
CA ARG A 231 -3.99 -12.19 -29.81
C ARG A 231 -2.84 -11.20 -29.72
N LEU A 232 -1.87 -11.42 -28.84
CA LEU A 232 -0.69 -10.56 -28.70
C LEU A 232 0.17 -10.60 -29.96
N ILE A 233 0.46 -11.80 -30.50
CA ILE A 233 1.22 -11.97 -31.75
C ILE A 233 0.55 -11.21 -32.91
N LYS A 234 -0.78 -11.18 -32.98
CA LYS A 234 -1.50 -10.43 -34.02
C LYS A 234 -1.42 -8.91 -33.86
N LEU A 235 -1.13 -8.42 -32.66
CA LEU A 235 -1.11 -6.99 -32.32
C LEU A 235 0.30 -6.40 -32.32
N GLN A 236 1.34 -7.23 -32.44
CA GLN A 236 2.75 -6.85 -32.57
C GLN A 236 3.19 -6.96 -34.03
#